data_AF-A0A7C1VFF4-F1
#
_entry.id   AF-A0A7C1VFF4-F1
#
_cell.length_a   1.000
_cell.length_b   1.000
_cell.length_c   1.000
_cell.angle_alpha   90.00
_cell.angle_beta   90.00
_cell.angle_gamma   90.00
#
_symmetry.space_group_name_H-M   'P 1'
#
loop_
_entity.id
_entity.type
_entity.pdbx_description
1 polymer ?
#
loop_
_entity_poly.entity_id
_entity_poly.type
_entity_poly.pdbx_seq_one_letter_code
_entity_poly.pdbx_strand_id
1 'polypeptide(L)'
;MIFVYAENITPRLHYVLNFIFRDSLHAEFRITDNLEKFIAEDGPKISYSSSGVPNALNIPVCGLMEKDSVEEVETGLIKRGNVPVLFSKEDSDQFPADLRILNFDLFAAVFYMISRYEEYLAFQPDNHGRFEATESLAGKNGFLEQPVVDLWIRDLGDKLMELYPELNLSKGEFNFLPTCDIDVPYAFLHRGRARTVAAKLKAGMKGSGDIELRREVLSGTKKDPFDTFTEMEAIHSLHKIRPGIFFLTARYGKFDKSISPKSKVFKSLVKQTMKYADVGIHPSFRASGNPAELKREIAALSATTGNEIKNSRQHYLKFRLPESYRLYIDAGIEQEFSMGYASEAGFRAGTSRSFNFYDLQEEAETGLRITPFQVMDRTLKDYMGLTPDQALQKIMSIAEATRSVGGTFSSIWHNDAFSEYGEWKGWKDVYLQMIDSLAGW
;
A
#
# COMPACT_ATOMS: atom_id res chain seq x y z
N MET A 1 6.54 -24.07 -16.48
CA MET A 1 6.11 -23.09 -17.49
C MET A 1 4.62 -23.28 -17.70
N ILE A 2 3.83 -22.22 -17.62
CA ILE A 2 2.37 -22.24 -17.84
C ILE A 2 2.09 -21.65 -19.22
N PHE A 3 1.30 -22.33 -20.03
CA PHE A 3 0.90 -21.84 -21.35
C PHE A 3 -0.49 -21.20 -21.27
N VAL A 4 -0.61 -19.98 -21.76
CA VAL A 4 -1.85 -19.20 -21.77
C VAL A 4 -2.25 -18.94 -23.21
N TYR A 5 -3.46 -19.35 -23.59
CA TYR A 5 -4.09 -18.93 -24.83
C TYR A 5 -5.04 -17.76 -24.56
N ALA A 6 -5.00 -16.75 -25.42
CA ALA A 6 -5.98 -15.67 -25.41
C ALA A 6 -6.33 -15.26 -26.85
N GLU A 7 -7.61 -14.99 -27.11
CA GLU A 7 -8.06 -14.53 -28.44
C GLU A 7 -7.44 -13.18 -28.82
N ASN A 8 -7.21 -12.31 -27.82
CA ASN A 8 -6.55 -11.03 -27.97
C ASN A 8 -5.48 -10.88 -26.89
N ILE A 9 -4.23 -10.64 -27.31
CA ILE A 9 -3.14 -10.33 -26.41
C ILE A 9 -3.06 -8.81 -26.25
N THR A 10 -3.47 -8.30 -25.09
CA THR A 10 -3.49 -6.86 -24.80
C THR A 10 -2.47 -6.48 -23.73
N PRO A 11 -2.08 -5.18 -23.62
CA PRO A 11 -1.22 -4.71 -22.55
C PRO A 11 -1.79 -5.01 -21.15
N ARG A 12 -3.12 -4.84 -20.96
CA ARG A 12 -3.83 -5.17 -19.71
C ARG A 12 -3.66 -6.63 -19.32
N LEU A 13 -3.86 -7.54 -20.29
CA LEU A 13 -3.71 -8.97 -20.06
C LEU A 13 -2.26 -9.33 -19.74
N HIS A 14 -1.29 -8.83 -20.50
CA HIS A 14 0.13 -9.05 -20.22
C HIS A 14 0.53 -8.61 -18.81
N TYR A 15 0.09 -7.42 -18.40
CA TYR A 15 0.35 -6.87 -17.07
C TYR A 15 -0.21 -7.76 -15.95
N VAL A 16 -1.47 -8.20 -16.06
CA VAL A 16 -2.07 -9.08 -15.04
C VAL A 16 -1.40 -10.45 -15.00
N LEU A 17 -1.04 -11.03 -16.14
CA LEU A 17 -0.33 -12.31 -16.16
C LEU A 17 1.05 -12.22 -15.51
N ASN A 18 1.78 -11.10 -15.70
CA ASN A 18 3.01 -10.83 -14.96
C ASN A 18 2.76 -10.81 -13.45
N PHE A 19 1.75 -10.05 -13.00
CA PHE A 19 1.43 -9.95 -11.58
C PHE A 19 1.01 -11.29 -10.96
N ILE A 20 0.14 -12.06 -11.64
CA ILE A 20 -0.35 -13.35 -11.16
C ILE A 20 0.77 -14.38 -11.14
N PHE A 21 1.45 -14.60 -12.27
CA PHE A 21 2.37 -15.72 -12.39
C PHE A 21 3.75 -15.41 -11.86
N ARG A 22 4.35 -14.26 -12.22
CA ARG A 22 5.72 -13.95 -11.80
C ARG A 22 5.78 -13.39 -10.39
N ASP A 23 4.97 -12.38 -10.10
CA ASP A 23 5.05 -11.66 -8.82
C ASP A 23 4.36 -12.42 -7.67
N SER A 24 3.30 -13.16 -7.95
CA SER A 24 2.49 -13.81 -6.91
C SER A 24 2.73 -15.32 -6.77
N LEU A 25 2.76 -16.07 -7.89
CA LEU A 25 2.92 -17.54 -7.88
C LEU A 25 4.37 -18.01 -8.13
N HIS A 26 5.28 -17.07 -8.44
CA HIS A 26 6.68 -17.33 -8.77
C HIS A 26 6.88 -18.39 -9.88
N ALA A 27 6.06 -18.30 -10.92
CA ALA A 27 6.03 -19.20 -12.05
C ALA A 27 6.26 -18.45 -13.37
N GLU A 28 6.97 -19.11 -14.30
CA GLU A 28 7.08 -18.63 -15.67
C GLU A 28 5.83 -18.98 -16.49
N PHE A 29 5.42 -18.06 -17.35
CA PHE A 29 4.33 -18.26 -18.30
C PHE A 29 4.73 -17.84 -19.71
N ARG A 30 4.02 -18.40 -20.70
CA ARG A 30 4.06 -17.99 -22.11
C ARG A 30 2.63 -17.80 -22.59
N ILE A 31 2.35 -16.65 -23.21
CA ILE A 31 1.06 -16.36 -23.82
C ILE A 31 1.14 -16.48 -25.36
N THR A 32 0.06 -16.95 -25.99
CA THR A 32 -0.11 -17.00 -27.45
C THR A 32 -1.57 -16.77 -27.86
N ASP A 33 -1.75 -16.19 -29.04
CA ASP A 33 -3.01 -16.03 -29.76
C ASP A 33 -3.22 -17.11 -30.83
N ASN A 34 -2.27 -18.05 -30.95
CA ASN A 34 -2.34 -19.14 -31.91
C ASN A 34 -2.86 -20.41 -31.23
N LEU A 35 -4.13 -20.73 -31.49
CA LEU A 35 -4.81 -21.89 -30.90
C LEU A 35 -4.13 -23.21 -31.27
N GLU A 36 -3.67 -23.38 -32.51
CA GLU A 36 -3.00 -24.62 -32.95
C GLU A 36 -1.71 -24.87 -32.17
N LYS A 37 -0.89 -23.83 -31.97
CA LYS A 37 0.32 -23.90 -31.15
C LYS A 37 -0.03 -24.23 -29.71
N PHE A 38 -1.02 -23.55 -29.13
CA PHE A 38 -1.46 -23.81 -27.76
C PHE A 38 -1.94 -25.25 -27.55
N ILE A 39 -2.71 -25.80 -28.49
CA ILE A 39 -3.19 -27.18 -28.42
C ILE A 39 -2.01 -28.17 -28.47
N ALA A 40 -1.01 -27.89 -29.31
CA ALA A 40 0.16 -28.74 -29.49
C ALA A 40 1.16 -28.71 -28.32
N GLU A 41 1.10 -27.72 -27.42
CA GLU A 41 1.95 -27.67 -26.23
C GLU A 41 1.49 -28.68 -25.17
N ASP A 42 2.46 -29.35 -24.55
CA ASP A 42 2.25 -30.22 -23.40
C ASP A 42 2.41 -29.46 -22.07
N GLY A 43 1.66 -29.87 -21.05
CA GLY A 43 1.76 -29.33 -19.69
C GLY A 43 0.64 -28.37 -19.29
N PRO A 44 0.88 -27.51 -18.26
CA PRO A 44 -0.15 -26.65 -17.69
C PRO A 44 -0.69 -25.62 -18.69
N LYS A 45 -2.00 -25.68 -18.96
CA LYS A 45 -2.69 -24.87 -19.98
C LYS A 45 -3.85 -24.08 -19.39
N ILE A 46 -3.88 -22.78 -19.68
CA ILE A 46 -4.99 -21.88 -19.37
C ILE A 46 -5.51 -21.29 -20.69
N SER A 47 -6.83 -21.27 -20.85
CA SER A 47 -7.50 -20.61 -21.96
C SER A 47 -8.31 -19.43 -21.43
N TYR A 48 -8.07 -18.25 -21.99
CA TYR A 48 -8.81 -17.02 -21.76
C TYR A 48 -9.47 -16.60 -23.07
N SER A 49 -10.64 -17.18 -23.34
CA SER A 49 -11.34 -17.03 -24.61
C SER A 49 -12.85 -17.12 -24.46
N SER A 50 -13.58 -16.61 -25.46
CA SER A 50 -15.03 -16.66 -25.50
C SER A 50 -15.62 -18.07 -25.62
N SER A 51 -14.87 -19.01 -26.21
CA SER A 51 -15.37 -20.35 -26.58
C SER A 51 -14.81 -21.50 -25.73
N GLY A 52 -13.79 -21.21 -24.91
CA GLY A 52 -13.05 -22.24 -24.17
C GLY A 52 -12.25 -23.20 -25.06
N VAL A 53 -11.36 -23.97 -24.45
CA VAL A 53 -10.53 -25.00 -25.10
C VAL A 53 -10.56 -26.27 -24.24
N PRO A 54 -10.83 -27.45 -24.84
CA PRO A 54 -10.77 -28.73 -24.13
C PRO A 54 -9.39 -29.01 -23.52
N ASN A 55 -9.35 -29.72 -22.39
CA ASN A 55 -8.12 -30.09 -21.67
C ASN A 55 -7.25 -28.90 -21.23
N ALA A 56 -7.87 -27.74 -21.01
CA ALA A 56 -7.26 -26.55 -20.42
C ALA A 56 -8.12 -26.04 -19.27
N LEU A 57 -7.52 -25.28 -18.35
CA LEU A 57 -8.27 -24.49 -17.38
C LEU A 57 -8.86 -23.27 -18.11
N ASN A 58 -10.18 -23.25 -18.28
CA ASN A 58 -10.87 -22.14 -18.95
C ASN A 58 -11.26 -21.04 -17.97
N ILE A 59 -10.85 -19.81 -18.28
CA ILE A 59 -11.25 -18.58 -17.58
C ILE A 59 -12.17 -17.81 -18.53
N PRO A 60 -13.42 -17.49 -18.12
CA PRO A 60 -14.35 -16.77 -18.96
C PRO A 60 -13.95 -15.30 -19.13
N VAL A 61 -14.39 -14.69 -20.22
CA VAL A 61 -14.04 -13.31 -20.60
C VAL A 61 -15.21 -12.36 -20.33
N CYS A 62 -14.96 -11.21 -19.70
CA CYS A 62 -15.95 -10.15 -19.50
C CYS A 62 -15.82 -9.00 -20.49
N GLY A 63 -14.71 -8.94 -21.23
CA GLY A 63 -14.44 -7.91 -22.23
C GLY A 63 -13.61 -6.73 -21.72
N LEU A 64 -13.23 -6.68 -20.44
CA LEU A 64 -12.47 -5.57 -19.86
C LEU A 64 -11.01 -5.54 -20.36
N MET A 65 -10.42 -6.70 -20.66
CA MET A 65 -9.03 -6.79 -21.11
C MET A 65 -8.82 -6.19 -22.51
N GLU A 66 -9.88 -6.13 -23.31
CA GLU A 66 -9.90 -5.68 -24.70
C GLU A 66 -10.22 -4.19 -24.86
N LYS A 67 -10.60 -3.51 -23.78
CA LYS A 67 -10.87 -2.06 -23.77
C LYS A 67 -9.56 -1.27 -23.76
N ASP A 68 -9.56 -0.14 -24.44
CA ASP A 68 -8.47 0.87 -24.47
C ASP A 68 -8.91 2.22 -23.89
N SER A 69 -10.10 2.26 -23.30
CA SER A 69 -10.68 3.42 -22.62
C SER A 69 -11.04 3.08 -21.17
N VAL A 70 -11.20 4.13 -20.37
CA VAL A 70 -11.72 4.03 -19.00
C VAL A 70 -13.16 4.49 -19.00
N GLU A 71 -14.06 3.54 -18.84
CA GLU A 71 -15.51 3.73 -18.73
C GLU A 71 -16.07 2.98 -17.52
N GLU A 72 -17.25 3.37 -17.05
CA GLU A 72 -17.96 2.63 -16.00
C GLU A 72 -18.21 1.19 -16.45
N VAL A 73 -17.92 0.23 -15.57
CA VAL A 73 -18.10 -1.19 -15.85
C VAL A 73 -18.98 -1.85 -14.79
N GLU A 74 -19.91 -2.67 -15.25
CA GLU A 74 -20.69 -3.52 -14.35
C GLU A 74 -19.80 -4.64 -13.82
N THR A 75 -19.42 -4.53 -12.54
CA THR A 75 -18.52 -5.49 -11.91
C THR A 75 -19.19 -6.83 -11.61
N GLY A 76 -20.51 -6.97 -11.76
CA GLY A 76 -21.21 -8.25 -11.54
C GLY A 76 -20.84 -8.92 -10.21
N LEU A 77 -20.64 -8.11 -9.15
CA LEU A 77 -20.11 -8.59 -7.87
C LEU A 77 -21.05 -9.60 -7.23
N ILE A 78 -20.53 -10.77 -6.90
CA ILE A 78 -21.23 -11.80 -6.13
C ILE A 78 -20.36 -12.26 -4.95
N LYS A 79 -20.96 -12.98 -4.00
CA LYS A 79 -20.22 -13.67 -2.92
C LYS A 79 -20.15 -15.16 -3.23
N ARG A 80 -18.95 -15.72 -3.39
CA ARG A 80 -18.73 -17.17 -3.46
C ARG A 80 -18.14 -17.65 -2.14
N GLY A 81 -18.99 -18.26 -1.30
CA GLY A 81 -18.66 -18.47 0.10
C GLY A 81 -18.45 -17.13 0.81
N ASN A 82 -17.28 -16.95 1.43
CA ASN A 82 -16.91 -15.72 2.14
C ASN A 82 -16.07 -14.73 1.32
N VAL A 83 -15.70 -15.09 0.08
CA VAL A 83 -14.85 -14.26 -0.78
C VAL A 83 -15.72 -13.61 -1.85
N PRO A 84 -15.72 -12.26 -1.97
CA PRO A 84 -16.39 -11.58 -3.06
C PRO A 84 -15.66 -11.84 -4.36
N VAL A 85 -16.37 -11.80 -5.47
CA VAL A 85 -15.82 -12.07 -6.80
C VAL A 85 -16.42 -11.10 -7.80
N LEU A 86 -15.56 -10.54 -8.64
CA LEU A 86 -15.93 -9.60 -9.69
C LEU A 86 -16.07 -10.33 -11.02
N PHE A 87 -16.84 -9.73 -11.93
CA PHE A 87 -17.12 -10.20 -13.27
C PHE A 87 -17.61 -11.64 -13.28
N SER A 88 -18.63 -11.91 -12.44
CA SER A 88 -19.27 -13.22 -12.36
C SER A 88 -19.82 -13.69 -13.70
N LYS A 89 -19.71 -15.00 -13.93
CA LYS A 89 -20.14 -15.73 -15.12
C LYS A 89 -20.86 -17.02 -14.76
N GLU A 90 -21.51 -17.07 -13.58
CA GLU A 90 -22.26 -18.25 -13.12
C GLU A 90 -23.33 -18.68 -14.12
N ASP A 91 -24.08 -17.73 -14.69
CA ASP A 91 -25.14 -17.98 -15.69
C ASP A 91 -24.69 -17.84 -17.15
N SER A 92 -23.37 -17.69 -17.39
CA SER A 92 -22.84 -17.55 -18.76
C SER A 92 -23.15 -18.79 -19.61
N ASP A 93 -23.07 -18.70 -20.93
CA ASP A 93 -23.11 -19.83 -21.87
C ASP A 93 -21.83 -19.93 -22.73
N GLN A 94 -20.81 -19.10 -22.45
CA GLN A 94 -19.54 -19.00 -23.20
C GLN A 94 -18.90 -20.37 -23.51
N PHE A 95 -18.92 -21.30 -22.55
CA PHE A 95 -18.50 -22.68 -22.80
C PHE A 95 -19.27 -23.68 -21.93
N PRO A 96 -19.33 -24.97 -22.31
CA PRO A 96 -19.99 -26.03 -21.55
C PRO A 96 -19.60 -26.09 -20.06
N ALA A 97 -20.54 -26.51 -19.20
CA ALA A 97 -20.35 -26.50 -17.74
C ALA A 97 -19.20 -27.41 -17.26
N ASP A 98 -18.94 -28.50 -17.97
CA ASP A 98 -17.81 -29.41 -17.73
C ASP A 98 -16.44 -28.77 -18.01
N LEU A 99 -16.39 -27.71 -18.82
CA LEU A 99 -15.18 -26.91 -19.05
C LEU A 99 -15.02 -25.76 -18.06
N ARG A 100 -15.98 -25.52 -17.16
CA ARG A 100 -15.98 -24.39 -16.21
C ARG A 100 -15.38 -24.78 -14.87
N ILE A 101 -14.11 -24.39 -14.68
CA ILE A 101 -13.40 -24.56 -13.40
C ILE A 101 -13.51 -23.28 -12.53
N LEU A 102 -13.56 -22.12 -13.20
CA LEU A 102 -13.79 -20.80 -12.62
C LEU A 102 -15.00 -20.15 -13.29
N ASN A 103 -15.90 -19.59 -12.48
CA ASN A 103 -17.15 -18.98 -12.95
C ASN A 103 -17.11 -17.45 -12.89
N PHE A 104 -15.93 -16.86 -13.09
CA PHE A 104 -15.75 -15.41 -13.14
C PHE A 104 -14.49 -15.08 -13.92
N ASP A 105 -14.44 -13.87 -14.48
CA ASP A 105 -13.25 -13.39 -15.17
C ASP A 105 -12.20 -12.96 -14.15
N LEU A 106 -11.33 -13.90 -13.77
CA LEU A 106 -10.28 -13.68 -12.79
C LEU A 106 -9.27 -12.64 -13.25
N PHE A 107 -8.89 -12.65 -14.52
CA PHE A 107 -7.90 -11.71 -15.04
C PHE A 107 -8.45 -10.27 -15.03
N ALA A 108 -9.71 -10.07 -15.42
CA ALA A 108 -10.42 -8.80 -15.26
C ALA A 108 -10.57 -8.36 -13.80
N ALA A 109 -10.93 -9.30 -12.91
CA ALA A 109 -11.10 -8.99 -11.49
C ALA A 109 -9.79 -8.51 -10.85
N VAL A 110 -8.69 -9.21 -11.11
CA VAL A 110 -7.36 -8.81 -10.64
C VAL A 110 -6.96 -7.46 -11.22
N PHE A 111 -7.09 -7.28 -12.55
CA PHE A 111 -6.74 -6.03 -13.21
C PHE A 111 -7.48 -4.83 -12.62
N TYR A 112 -8.80 -4.93 -12.47
CA TYR A 112 -9.65 -3.87 -11.96
C TYR A 112 -9.17 -3.39 -10.58
N MET A 113 -8.83 -4.34 -9.70
CA MET A 113 -8.39 -4.06 -8.34
C MET A 113 -6.99 -3.43 -8.31
N ILE A 114 -6.00 -4.00 -9.00
CA ILE A 114 -4.59 -3.55 -8.89
C ILE A 114 -4.28 -2.32 -9.77
N SER A 115 -4.99 -2.12 -10.87
CA SER A 115 -4.90 -0.87 -11.66
C SER A 115 -5.58 0.31 -10.96
N ARG A 116 -6.32 0.05 -9.88
CA ARG A 116 -7.21 1.01 -9.21
C ARG A 116 -8.18 1.66 -10.20
N TYR A 117 -8.76 0.84 -11.07
CA TYR A 117 -9.60 1.28 -12.19
C TYR A 117 -10.69 2.28 -11.76
N GLU A 118 -11.34 2.04 -10.62
CA GLU A 118 -12.37 2.92 -10.06
C GLU A 118 -11.90 4.34 -9.71
N GLU A 119 -10.61 4.55 -9.47
CA GLU A 119 -10.06 5.87 -9.12
C GLU A 119 -9.84 6.78 -10.34
N TYR A 120 -9.93 6.22 -11.55
CA TYR A 120 -9.94 6.97 -12.80
C TYR A 120 -11.36 7.41 -13.20
N LEU A 121 -12.38 6.84 -12.57
CA LEU A 121 -13.78 7.24 -12.75
C LEU A 121 -14.12 8.43 -11.85
N ALA A 122 -15.32 9.00 -12.03
CA ALA A 122 -15.80 10.05 -11.16
C ALA A 122 -16.07 9.49 -9.75
N PHE A 123 -15.57 10.19 -8.72
CA PHE A 123 -15.79 9.85 -7.31
C PHE A 123 -15.96 11.12 -6.48
N GLN A 124 -16.53 10.99 -5.28
CA GLN A 124 -16.58 12.07 -4.30
C GLN A 124 -15.31 12.05 -3.44
N PRO A 125 -14.42 13.04 -3.56
CA PRO A 125 -13.21 13.08 -2.74
C PRO A 125 -13.53 13.51 -1.31
N ASP A 126 -12.65 13.13 -0.39
CA ASP A 126 -12.69 13.65 0.97
C ASP A 126 -12.27 15.13 1.05
N ASN A 127 -12.28 15.68 2.27
CA ASN A 127 -11.86 17.06 2.56
C ASN A 127 -10.40 17.39 2.16
N HIS A 128 -9.58 16.39 1.86
CA HIS A 128 -8.20 16.52 1.41
C HIS A 128 -8.02 16.21 -0.08
N GLY A 129 -9.08 15.87 -0.81
CA GLY A 129 -9.02 15.50 -2.23
C GLY A 129 -8.68 14.02 -2.48
N ARG A 130 -8.80 13.16 -1.46
CA ARG A 130 -8.40 11.74 -1.51
C ARG A 130 -9.58 10.87 -1.91
N PHE A 131 -9.28 9.72 -2.51
CA PHE A 131 -10.27 8.67 -2.76
C PHE A 131 -10.64 7.99 -1.42
N GLU A 132 -11.92 8.04 -1.05
CA GLU A 132 -12.39 7.47 0.22
C GLU A 132 -12.70 5.96 0.12
N ALA A 133 -12.50 5.26 1.24
CA ALA A 133 -12.86 3.85 1.35
C ALA A 133 -14.36 3.61 1.08
N THR A 134 -15.22 4.53 1.52
CA THR A 134 -16.69 4.52 1.33
C THR A 134 -17.10 4.65 -0.14
N GLU A 135 -16.25 5.25 -0.98
CA GLU A 135 -16.50 5.38 -2.42
C GLU A 135 -16.05 4.13 -3.19
N SER A 136 -15.14 3.34 -2.62
CA SER A 136 -14.61 2.12 -3.24
C SER A 136 -15.64 1.00 -3.32
N LEU A 137 -15.53 0.16 -4.36
CA LEU A 137 -16.28 -1.08 -4.48
C LEU A 137 -16.13 -1.95 -3.23
N ALA A 138 -14.91 -2.02 -2.68
CA ALA A 138 -14.59 -2.80 -1.49
C ALA A 138 -15.26 -2.29 -0.22
N GLY A 139 -15.30 -0.98 -0.02
CA GLY A 139 -15.97 -0.37 1.13
C GLY A 139 -17.49 -0.47 1.03
N LYS A 140 -18.06 -0.19 -0.16
CA LYS A 140 -19.51 -0.30 -0.41
C LYS A 140 -20.05 -1.70 -0.15
N ASN A 141 -19.23 -2.73 -0.34
CA ASN A 141 -19.63 -4.14 -0.19
C ASN A 141 -18.99 -4.84 1.02
N GLY A 142 -18.27 -4.10 1.87
CA GLY A 142 -17.77 -4.59 3.16
C GLY A 142 -16.67 -5.67 3.07
N PHE A 143 -15.74 -5.56 2.12
CA PHE A 143 -14.63 -6.51 1.97
C PHE A 143 -13.22 -5.89 2.00
N LEU A 144 -13.10 -4.66 2.52
CA LEU A 144 -11.82 -3.95 2.67
C LEU A 144 -10.77 -4.76 3.45
N GLU A 145 -11.19 -5.58 4.40
CA GLU A 145 -10.29 -6.32 5.29
C GLU A 145 -9.88 -7.69 4.75
N GLN A 146 -10.22 -7.99 3.49
CA GLN A 146 -9.83 -9.24 2.83
C GLN A 146 -8.83 -8.96 1.70
N PRO A 147 -7.72 -9.71 1.60
CA PRO A 147 -6.81 -9.65 0.47
C PRO A 147 -7.41 -10.42 -0.73
N VAL A 148 -8.55 -9.96 -1.25
CA VAL A 148 -9.37 -10.66 -2.24
C VAL A 148 -8.60 -11.05 -3.50
N VAL A 149 -7.70 -10.19 -3.98
CA VAL A 149 -6.84 -10.47 -5.13
C VAL A 149 -5.91 -11.64 -4.84
N ASP A 150 -5.28 -11.65 -3.67
CA ASP A 150 -4.37 -12.72 -3.26
C ASP A 150 -5.14 -14.04 -3.06
N LEU A 151 -6.37 -13.98 -2.55
CA LEU A 151 -7.26 -15.13 -2.39
C LEU A 151 -7.68 -15.72 -3.74
N TRP A 152 -8.01 -14.89 -4.74
CA TRP A 152 -8.34 -15.37 -6.10
C TRP A 152 -7.13 -16.02 -6.77
N ILE A 153 -5.94 -15.43 -6.64
CA ILE A 153 -4.71 -15.99 -7.20
C ILE A 153 -4.36 -17.32 -6.53
N ARG A 154 -4.56 -17.44 -5.22
CA ARG A 154 -4.36 -18.70 -4.49
C ARG A 154 -5.32 -19.79 -4.98
N ASP A 155 -6.60 -19.48 -5.15
CA ASP A 155 -7.59 -20.43 -5.70
C ASP A 155 -7.21 -20.89 -7.11
N LEU A 156 -6.75 -19.98 -7.98
CA LEU A 156 -6.21 -20.34 -9.29
C LEU A 156 -5.00 -21.28 -9.18
N GLY A 157 -4.04 -20.96 -8.31
CA GLY A 157 -2.86 -21.78 -8.10
C GLY A 157 -3.20 -23.19 -7.60
N ASP A 158 -4.09 -23.31 -6.62
CA ASP A 158 -4.55 -24.59 -6.08
C ASP A 158 -5.26 -25.44 -7.17
N LYS A 159 -6.13 -24.83 -7.99
CA LYS A 159 -6.78 -25.49 -9.14
C LYS A 159 -5.80 -25.93 -10.21
N LEU A 160 -4.77 -25.13 -10.50
CA LEU A 160 -3.73 -25.50 -11.45
C LEU A 160 -2.92 -26.70 -10.96
N MET A 161 -2.56 -26.75 -9.66
CA MET A 161 -1.85 -27.90 -9.09
C MET A 161 -2.72 -29.15 -9.01
N GLU A 162 -4.04 -29.01 -8.85
CA GLU A 162 -4.99 -30.14 -8.94
C GLU A 162 -5.02 -30.75 -10.35
N LEU A 163 -5.08 -29.90 -11.39
CA LEU A 163 -5.10 -30.35 -12.79
C LEU A 163 -3.72 -30.83 -13.28
N TYR A 164 -2.66 -30.24 -12.76
CA TYR A 164 -1.28 -30.50 -13.15
C TYR A 164 -0.43 -30.78 -11.91
N PRO A 165 -0.46 -32.01 -11.36
CA PRO A 165 0.21 -32.35 -10.10
C PRO A 165 1.74 -32.15 -10.09
N GLU A 166 2.36 -32.16 -11.27
CA GLU A 166 3.80 -31.90 -11.44
C GLU A 166 4.15 -30.38 -11.37
N LEU A 167 3.14 -29.51 -11.39
CA LEU A 167 3.33 -28.07 -11.27
C LEU A 167 3.56 -27.71 -9.80
N ASN A 168 4.72 -27.13 -9.50
CA ASN A 168 5.03 -26.60 -8.18
C ASN A 168 4.89 -25.08 -8.18
N LEU A 169 3.85 -24.57 -7.51
CA LEU A 169 3.62 -23.13 -7.33
C LEU A 169 3.91 -22.74 -5.89
N SER A 170 4.61 -21.62 -5.72
CA SER A 170 4.85 -21.06 -4.38
C SER A 170 3.67 -20.19 -3.96
N LYS A 171 3.30 -20.27 -2.68
CA LYS A 171 2.31 -19.38 -2.06
C LYS A 171 2.94 -18.08 -1.54
N GLY A 172 4.25 -17.91 -1.72
CA GLY A 172 5.04 -16.89 -1.05
C GLY A 172 5.17 -17.15 0.45
N GLU A 173 5.90 -16.26 1.13
CA GLU A 173 6.09 -16.27 2.57
C GLU A 173 5.53 -14.98 3.17
N PHE A 174 5.02 -15.06 4.39
CA PHE A 174 4.60 -13.88 5.11
C PHE A 174 5.79 -12.94 5.33
N ASN A 175 5.60 -11.66 5.06
CA ASN A 175 6.60 -10.64 5.30
C ASN A 175 6.00 -9.51 6.14
N PHE A 176 6.77 -9.00 7.10
CA PHE A 176 6.38 -7.84 7.88
C PHE A 176 7.23 -6.62 7.51
N LEU A 177 6.56 -5.54 7.08
CA LEU A 177 7.19 -4.28 6.68
C LEU A 177 6.66 -3.11 7.53
N PRO A 178 7.23 -2.86 8.72
CA PRO A 178 6.93 -1.65 9.48
C PRO A 178 7.53 -0.43 8.80
N THR A 179 6.76 0.65 8.77
CA THR A 179 7.21 1.93 8.26
C THR A 179 6.83 3.07 9.19
N CYS A 180 7.60 4.16 9.17
CA CYS A 180 7.32 5.32 9.99
C CYS A 180 7.41 6.65 9.24
N ASP A 181 6.44 7.52 9.48
CA ASP A 181 6.35 8.86 8.90
C ASP A 181 6.80 9.89 9.94
N ILE A 182 7.78 10.72 9.56
CA ILE A 182 8.37 11.72 10.45
C ILE A 182 7.89 13.12 10.07
N ASP A 183 6.68 13.44 10.52
CA ASP A 183 6.04 14.74 10.28
C ASP A 183 6.60 15.82 11.20
N VAL A 184 6.74 15.48 12.48
CA VAL A 184 7.10 16.40 13.55
C VAL A 184 8.06 15.71 14.50
N PRO A 185 9.38 15.80 14.24
CA PRO A 185 10.38 15.09 15.04
C PRO A 185 10.42 15.47 16.52
N TYR A 186 9.95 16.67 16.90
CA TYR A 186 10.05 17.21 18.25
C TYR A 186 8.78 17.99 18.62
N ALA A 187 8.25 17.74 19.83
CA ALA A 187 7.07 18.40 20.38
C ALA A 187 7.36 19.86 20.75
N PHE A 188 8.54 20.13 21.30
CA PHE A 188 8.93 21.43 21.82
C PHE A 188 10.29 21.91 21.28
N LEU A 189 11.29 21.03 21.24
CA LEU A 189 12.64 21.38 20.83
C LEU A 189 12.71 21.77 19.35
N HIS A 190 13.72 22.58 19.02
CA HIS A 190 14.08 22.96 17.64
C HIS A 190 12.97 23.64 16.82
N ARG A 191 11.85 23.99 17.46
CA ARG A 191 10.82 24.86 16.90
C ARG A 191 11.30 26.32 16.95
N GLY A 192 11.03 27.05 15.87
CA GLY A 192 11.46 28.45 15.74
C GLY A 192 10.89 29.32 16.87
N ARG A 193 11.64 30.32 17.34
CA ARG A 193 11.29 31.15 18.52
C ARG A 193 9.89 31.76 18.45
N ALA A 194 9.46 32.23 17.29
CA ALA A 194 8.10 32.74 17.07
C ALA A 194 6.99 31.68 17.29
N ARG A 195 7.28 30.41 16.97
CA ARG A 195 6.37 29.27 17.18
C ARG A 195 6.23 28.94 18.67
N THR A 196 7.28 29.16 19.46
CA THR A 196 7.25 28.98 20.92
C THR A 196 6.42 30.07 21.60
N VAL A 197 6.45 31.30 21.10
CA VAL A 197 5.62 32.40 21.61
C VAL A 197 4.14 32.24 21.22
N ALA A 198 3.85 31.88 19.96
CA ALA A 198 2.47 31.63 19.51
C ALA A 198 1.81 30.43 20.22
N ALA A 199 2.57 29.37 20.47
CA ALA A 199 2.08 28.23 21.24
C ALA A 199 1.86 28.57 22.72
N LYS A 200 2.64 29.48 23.32
CA LYS A 200 2.39 30.00 24.68
C LYS A 200 1.09 30.82 24.77
N LEU A 201 0.77 31.61 23.75
CA LEU A 201 -0.49 32.36 23.68
C LEU A 201 -1.71 31.44 23.49
N LYS A 202 -1.55 30.32 22.77
CA LYS A 202 -2.63 29.33 22.54
C LYS A 202 -2.79 28.33 23.70
N ALA A 203 -1.72 28.03 24.43
CA ALA A 203 -1.72 27.14 25.61
C ALA A 203 -2.40 27.76 26.84
N GLY A 204 -2.67 29.07 26.84
CA GLY A 204 -3.55 29.71 27.84
C GLY A 204 -4.97 29.12 27.91
N MET A 205 -5.33 28.20 26.99
CA MET A 205 -6.63 27.52 26.92
C MET A 205 -6.58 26.00 27.17
N LYS A 206 -5.39 25.38 27.35
CA LYS A 206 -5.25 23.93 27.62
C LYS A 206 -4.23 23.71 28.75
N GLY A 207 -4.71 23.47 29.97
CA GLY A 207 -4.05 22.81 31.12
C GLY A 207 -2.63 23.26 31.55
N SER A 208 -2.39 23.41 32.86
CA SER A 208 -1.09 23.81 33.42
C SER A 208 0.08 22.83 33.15
N GLY A 209 -0.20 21.53 32.97
CA GLY A 209 0.83 20.49 32.82
C GLY A 209 1.68 20.55 31.53
N ASP A 210 1.13 21.08 30.43
CA ASP A 210 1.86 21.20 29.17
C ASP A 210 2.91 22.33 29.22
N ILE A 211 2.67 23.35 30.05
CA ILE A 211 3.58 24.49 30.22
C ILE A 211 4.81 24.08 31.04
N GLU A 212 4.62 23.29 32.09
CA GLU A 212 5.70 22.80 32.95
C GLU A 212 6.62 21.84 32.20
N LEU A 213 6.05 20.81 31.56
CA LEU A 213 6.82 19.85 30.75
C LEU A 213 7.64 20.57 29.68
N ARG A 214 7.01 21.53 28.98
CA ARG A 214 7.71 22.34 27.98
C ARG A 214 8.88 23.11 28.57
N ARG A 215 8.75 23.67 29.78
CA ARG A 215 9.84 24.38 30.46
C ARG A 215 10.98 23.41 30.79
N GLU A 216 10.67 22.25 31.34
CA GLU A 216 11.65 21.22 31.69
C GLU A 216 12.39 20.68 30.45
N VAL A 217 11.68 20.49 29.33
CA VAL A 217 12.30 20.09 28.06
C VAL A 217 13.20 21.18 27.51
N LEU A 218 12.75 22.44 27.51
CA LEU A 218 13.54 23.56 27.02
C LEU A 218 14.73 23.90 27.92
N SER A 219 14.68 23.57 29.22
CA SER A 219 15.83 23.67 30.13
C SER A 219 16.79 22.49 30.07
N GLY A 220 16.44 21.43 29.32
CA GLY A 220 17.23 20.20 29.22
C GLY A 220 17.08 19.27 30.43
N THR A 221 16.11 19.51 31.29
CA THR A 221 15.82 18.68 32.48
C THR A 221 15.06 17.40 32.12
N LYS A 222 14.25 17.44 31.06
CA LYS A 222 13.55 16.27 30.51
C LYS A 222 13.79 16.14 29.00
N LYS A 223 13.67 14.90 28.50
CA LYS A 223 13.70 14.59 27.07
C LYS A 223 12.43 15.12 26.40
N ASP A 224 12.53 15.59 25.15
CA ASP A 224 11.35 15.93 24.36
C ASP A 224 10.52 14.65 24.12
N PRO A 225 9.19 14.67 24.35
CA PRO A 225 8.39 13.46 24.25
C PRO A 225 8.36 12.87 22.83
N PHE A 226 8.53 13.67 21.77
CA PHE A 226 8.53 13.16 20.39
C PHE A 226 9.91 12.71 19.92
N ASP A 227 10.96 12.93 20.73
CA ASP A 227 12.30 12.41 20.47
C ASP A 227 12.36 10.92 20.83
N THR A 228 11.74 10.09 20.00
CA THR A 228 11.58 8.63 20.19
C THR A 228 12.57 7.82 19.35
N PHE A 229 13.47 8.47 18.61
CA PHE A 229 14.31 7.81 17.61
C PHE A 229 15.27 6.76 18.16
N THR A 230 15.88 7.00 19.33
CA THR A 230 16.73 6.00 20.00
C THR A 230 15.94 4.74 20.37
N GLU A 231 14.68 4.91 20.76
CA GLU A 231 13.81 3.80 21.10
C GLU A 231 13.37 3.05 19.86
N MET A 232 12.97 3.77 18.81
CA MET A 232 12.69 3.17 17.51
C MET A 232 13.88 2.35 17.02
N GLU A 233 15.11 2.89 17.07
CA GLU A 233 16.33 2.15 16.70
C GLU A 233 16.49 0.87 17.53
N ALA A 234 16.32 0.95 18.85
CA ALA A 234 16.46 -0.20 19.75
C ALA A 234 15.44 -1.30 19.46
N ILE A 235 14.16 -0.93 19.29
CA ILE A 235 13.07 -1.88 19.00
C ILE A 235 13.36 -2.60 17.67
N HIS A 236 13.60 -1.86 16.59
CA HIS A 236 13.84 -2.47 15.28
C HIS A 236 15.12 -3.32 15.25
N SER A 237 16.18 -2.88 15.92
CA SER A 237 17.44 -3.64 16.01
C SER A 237 17.26 -4.95 16.78
N LEU A 238 16.45 -4.95 17.85
CA LEU A 238 16.14 -6.15 18.62
C LEU A 238 15.48 -7.23 17.75
N HIS A 239 14.55 -6.83 16.88
CA HIS A 239 13.85 -7.73 15.98
C HIS A 239 14.59 -7.99 14.66
N LYS A 240 15.77 -7.39 14.46
CA LYS A 240 16.54 -7.45 13.20
C LYS A 240 15.72 -6.98 11.98
N ILE A 241 14.80 -6.05 12.19
CA ILE A 241 13.97 -5.47 11.14
C ILE A 241 14.56 -4.13 10.73
N ARG A 242 14.65 -3.89 9.43
CA ARG A 242 15.03 -2.59 8.86
C ARG A 242 13.76 -1.88 8.37
N PRO A 243 13.19 -0.92 9.12
CA PRO A 243 11.95 -0.26 8.73
C PRO A 243 12.17 0.76 7.60
N GLY A 244 11.10 1.07 6.87
CA GLY A 244 11.07 2.24 5.99
C GLY A 244 10.72 3.50 6.76
N ILE A 245 11.56 4.56 6.72
CA ILE A 245 11.31 5.81 7.42
C ILE A 245 11.25 6.99 6.44
N PHE A 246 10.11 7.67 6.40
CA PHE A 246 9.84 8.75 5.45
C PHE A 246 9.94 10.11 6.12
N PHE A 247 10.79 10.99 5.58
CA PHE A 247 11.05 12.31 6.17
C PHE A 247 10.40 13.46 5.39
N LEU A 248 9.71 14.33 6.13
CA LEU A 248 9.13 15.55 5.60
C LEU A 248 10.21 16.66 5.47
N THR A 249 10.58 17.04 4.25
CA THR A 249 11.51 18.15 3.94
C THR A 249 10.81 19.44 3.47
N ALA A 250 9.53 19.55 3.84
CA ALA A 250 8.65 20.65 3.51
C ALA A 250 9.15 22.00 4.03
N ARG A 251 8.72 23.07 3.35
CA ARG A 251 8.66 24.39 3.99
C ARG A 251 7.54 24.38 5.02
N TYR A 252 7.76 25.05 6.15
CA TYR A 252 6.74 25.17 7.19
C TYR A 252 5.45 25.78 6.63
N GLY A 253 4.31 25.17 6.96
CA GLY A 253 2.99 25.55 6.49
C GLY A 253 1.87 25.11 7.43
N LYS A 254 0.63 25.24 6.94
CA LYS A 254 -0.59 24.87 7.69
C LYS A 254 -0.61 23.38 8.05
N PHE A 255 -0.30 22.53 7.05
CA PHE A 255 -0.32 21.07 7.17
C PHE A 255 1.07 20.53 7.53
N ASP A 256 2.14 21.11 6.98
CA ASP A 256 3.50 20.62 7.17
C ASP A 256 4.24 21.40 8.27
N LYS A 257 4.52 20.75 9.41
CA LYS A 257 5.01 21.43 10.63
C LYS A 257 6.44 21.05 11.04
N SER A 258 7.15 20.30 10.21
CA SER A 258 8.50 19.81 10.49
C SER A 258 9.54 20.91 10.76
N ILE A 259 10.70 20.49 11.26
CA ILE A 259 11.87 21.35 11.40
C ILE A 259 12.52 21.57 10.03
N SER A 260 13.35 22.61 9.91
CA SER A 260 13.97 22.91 8.62
C SER A 260 14.94 21.81 8.20
N PRO A 261 14.88 21.31 6.95
CA PRO A 261 15.84 20.33 6.43
C PRO A 261 17.28 20.88 6.34
N LYS A 262 17.45 22.20 6.39
CA LYS A 262 18.76 22.85 6.44
C LYS A 262 19.42 22.79 7.83
N SER A 263 18.66 22.50 8.88
CA SER A 263 19.16 22.51 10.25
C SER A 263 20.15 21.37 10.52
N LYS A 264 21.15 21.60 11.37
CA LYS A 264 22.10 20.56 11.80
C LYS A 264 21.38 19.39 12.49
N VAL A 265 20.33 19.69 13.24
CA VAL A 265 19.51 18.70 13.96
C VAL A 265 18.83 17.75 12.99
N PHE A 266 18.11 18.28 11.99
CA PHE A 266 17.47 17.44 10.97
C PHE A 266 18.49 16.56 10.23
N LYS A 267 19.61 17.15 9.82
CA LYS A 267 20.66 16.40 9.13
C LYS A 267 21.27 15.29 10.00
N SER A 268 21.48 15.55 11.28
CA SER A 268 21.97 14.55 12.23
C SER A 268 20.95 13.43 12.42
N LEU A 269 19.68 13.79 12.58
CA LEU A 269 18.58 12.84 12.73
C LEU A 269 18.52 11.87 11.53
N VAL A 270 18.42 12.41 10.30
CA VAL A 270 18.36 11.58 9.08
C VAL A 270 19.59 10.68 8.97
N LYS A 271 20.80 11.21 9.22
CA LYS A 271 22.05 10.41 9.16
C LYS A 271 22.12 9.31 10.21
N GLN A 272 21.56 9.53 11.39
CA GLN A 272 21.46 8.49 12.42
C GLN A 272 20.44 7.43 12.00
N THR A 273 19.28 7.85 11.50
CA THR A 273 18.23 6.96 11.01
C THR A 273 18.70 6.03 9.88
N MET A 274 19.52 6.52 8.95
CA MET A 274 20.08 5.72 7.85
C MET A 274 20.90 4.50 8.32
N LYS A 275 21.36 4.47 9.57
CA LYS A 275 22.13 3.33 10.09
C LYS A 275 21.27 2.09 10.25
N TYR A 276 20.00 2.25 10.63
CA TYR A 276 19.11 1.14 10.97
C TYR A 276 17.83 1.09 10.13
N ALA A 277 17.58 2.03 9.23
CA ALA A 277 16.36 2.12 8.44
C ALA A 277 16.61 2.53 6.99
N ASP A 278 15.67 2.20 6.11
CA ASP A 278 15.64 2.67 4.72
C ASP A 278 14.91 4.01 4.66
N VAL A 279 15.60 5.04 4.16
CA VAL A 279 15.08 6.42 4.20
C VAL A 279 14.39 6.78 2.88
N GLY A 280 13.14 7.24 2.98
CA GLY A 280 12.35 7.76 1.87
C GLY A 280 11.96 9.23 2.05
N ILE A 281 11.50 9.85 0.97
CA ILE A 281 10.89 11.18 1.03
C ILE A 281 9.45 11.07 1.52
N HIS A 282 9.02 11.99 2.36
CA HIS A 282 7.60 12.21 2.68
C HIS A 282 7.14 13.51 2.02
N PRO A 283 6.75 13.52 0.72
CA PRO A 283 6.44 14.77 0.03
C PRO A 283 5.30 15.51 0.73
N SER A 284 5.45 16.82 0.85
CA SER A 284 4.56 17.66 1.62
C SER A 284 3.16 17.75 1.02
N PHE A 285 2.22 18.27 1.81
CA PHE A 285 0.88 18.56 1.31
C PHE A 285 0.89 19.48 0.09
N ARG A 286 1.88 20.38 0.00
CA ARG A 286 2.06 21.34 -1.11
C ARG A 286 2.75 20.73 -2.33
N ALA A 287 3.50 19.64 -2.16
CA ALA A 287 4.15 18.91 -3.25
C ALA A 287 3.15 18.07 -4.06
N SER A 288 2.02 17.70 -3.46
CA SER A 288 0.90 17.03 -4.13
C SER A 288 0.40 17.87 -5.33
N GLY A 289 0.68 17.39 -6.55
CA GLY A 289 0.38 18.09 -7.81
C GLY A 289 1.36 19.21 -8.19
N ASN A 290 2.51 19.34 -7.51
CA ASN A 290 3.49 20.39 -7.77
C ASN A 290 4.90 19.80 -8.05
N PRO A 291 5.29 19.62 -9.33
CA PRO A 291 6.57 19.02 -9.69
C PRO A 291 7.78 19.79 -9.16
N ALA A 292 7.72 21.12 -9.14
CA ALA A 292 8.84 21.96 -8.70
C ALA A 292 9.09 21.81 -7.19
N GLU A 293 8.01 21.77 -6.40
CA GLU A 293 8.12 21.58 -4.95
C GLU A 293 8.55 20.16 -4.61
N LEU A 294 8.01 19.15 -5.30
CA LEU A 294 8.44 17.74 -5.15
C LEU A 294 9.95 17.58 -5.41
N LYS A 295 10.44 18.06 -6.56
CA LYS A 295 11.87 17.99 -6.90
C LYS A 295 12.75 18.73 -5.88
N ARG A 296 12.30 19.87 -5.36
CA ARG A 296 13.00 20.60 -4.29
C ARG A 296 13.10 19.77 -3.00
N GLU A 297 12.01 19.11 -2.62
CA GLU A 297 11.93 18.31 -1.40
C GLU A 297 12.82 17.07 -1.45
N ILE A 298 12.76 16.35 -2.57
CA ILE A 298 13.64 15.22 -2.87
C ILE A 298 15.11 15.67 -2.82
N ALA A 299 15.47 16.73 -3.55
CA ALA A 299 16.85 17.23 -3.56
C ALA A 299 17.36 17.65 -2.17
N ALA A 300 16.50 18.19 -1.31
CA ALA A 300 16.87 18.55 0.06
C ALA A 300 17.20 17.32 0.91
N LEU A 301 16.45 16.22 0.74
CA LEU A 301 16.73 14.96 1.42
C LEU A 301 17.97 14.28 0.84
N SER A 302 18.09 14.20 -0.50
CA SER A 302 19.28 13.65 -1.17
C SER A 302 20.56 14.36 -0.75
N ALA A 303 20.55 15.69 -0.61
CA ALA A 303 21.70 16.45 -0.13
C ALA A 303 22.07 16.15 1.34
N THR A 304 21.13 15.63 2.13
CA THR A 304 21.36 15.25 3.53
C THR A 304 21.89 13.82 3.64
N THR A 305 21.33 12.90 2.86
CA THR A 305 21.70 11.48 2.86
C THR A 305 22.98 11.21 2.07
N GLY A 306 23.26 12.02 1.04
CA GLY A 306 24.34 11.76 0.08
C GLY A 306 23.96 10.72 -0.99
N ASN A 307 22.71 10.26 -1.00
CA ASN A 307 22.19 9.24 -1.91
C ASN A 307 20.99 9.77 -2.71
N GLU A 308 20.72 9.14 -3.84
CA GLU A 308 19.43 9.31 -4.52
C GLU A 308 18.28 8.82 -3.62
N ILE A 309 17.14 9.49 -3.69
CA ILE A 309 15.95 9.11 -2.94
C ILE A 309 14.96 8.53 -3.92
N LYS A 310 14.69 7.23 -3.75
CA LYS A 310 13.88 6.42 -4.67
C LYS A 310 12.56 5.97 -4.07
N ASN A 311 12.39 6.14 -2.76
CA ASN A 311 11.20 5.72 -2.02
C ASN A 311 10.40 6.95 -1.62
N SER A 312 9.09 6.94 -1.86
CA SER A 312 8.17 8.02 -1.50
C SER A 312 6.95 7.52 -0.74
N ARG A 313 6.48 8.33 0.21
CA ARG A 313 5.13 8.26 0.76
C ARG A 313 4.55 9.65 0.85
N GLN A 314 3.44 9.92 0.20
CA GLN A 314 2.81 11.24 0.17
C GLN A 314 2.19 11.58 1.52
N HIS A 315 2.54 12.74 2.09
CA HIS A 315 1.93 13.24 3.33
C HIS A 315 0.41 13.36 3.17
N TYR A 316 -0.32 12.98 4.22
CA TYR A 316 -1.77 12.78 4.23
C TYR A 316 -2.30 11.69 3.29
N LEU A 317 -1.45 10.91 2.62
CA LEU A 317 -1.84 10.00 1.53
C LEU A 317 -2.56 10.74 0.39
N LYS A 318 -2.23 12.03 0.21
CA LYS A 318 -2.88 12.94 -0.73
C LYS A 318 -2.30 12.79 -2.14
N PHE A 319 -2.56 11.66 -2.77
CA PHE A 319 -2.22 11.42 -4.17
C PHE A 319 -3.50 11.22 -5.02
N ARG A 320 -3.35 11.41 -6.32
CA ARG A 320 -4.38 11.23 -7.34
C ARG A 320 -3.78 10.51 -8.54
N LEU A 321 -4.49 9.54 -9.07
CA LEU A 321 -4.10 8.79 -10.27
C LEU A 321 -4.67 9.45 -11.53
N PRO A 322 -3.91 9.44 -12.65
CA PRO A 322 -2.51 8.99 -12.77
C PRO A 322 -1.49 10.09 -12.38
N GLU A 323 -1.92 11.33 -12.15
CA GLU A 323 -1.04 12.50 -12.20
C GLU A 323 0.08 12.46 -11.15
N SER A 324 -0.24 12.02 -9.91
CA SER A 324 0.75 11.98 -8.83
C SER A 324 1.83 10.94 -9.10
N TYR A 325 1.46 9.78 -9.65
CA TYR A 325 2.42 8.70 -9.93
C TYR A 325 3.33 9.05 -11.10
N ARG A 326 2.80 9.70 -12.13
CA ARG A 326 3.61 10.30 -13.21
C ARG A 326 4.62 11.32 -12.64
N LEU A 327 4.18 12.19 -11.73
CA LEU A 327 5.09 13.15 -11.07
C LEU A 327 6.20 12.48 -10.25
N TYR A 328 5.90 11.36 -9.59
CA TYR A 328 6.90 10.58 -8.85
C TYR A 328 7.92 9.93 -9.78
N ILE A 329 7.46 9.32 -10.89
CA ILE A 329 8.32 8.76 -11.94
C ILE A 329 9.26 9.85 -12.50
N ASP A 330 8.71 11.00 -12.87
CA ASP A 330 9.46 12.16 -13.41
C ASP A 330 10.47 12.75 -12.40
N ALA A 331 10.31 12.43 -11.12
CA ALA A 331 11.20 12.85 -10.04
C ALA A 331 12.22 11.77 -9.65
N GLY A 332 12.21 10.60 -10.31
CA GLY A 332 13.14 9.49 -10.06
C GLY A 332 12.74 8.58 -8.89
N ILE A 333 11.48 8.61 -8.47
CA ILE A 333 10.94 7.66 -7.49
C ILE A 333 10.68 6.33 -8.18
N GLU A 334 11.13 5.25 -7.56
CA GLU A 334 10.98 3.87 -8.03
C GLU A 334 9.97 3.08 -7.18
N GLN A 335 9.77 3.47 -5.91
CA GLN A 335 8.89 2.79 -4.95
C GLN A 335 7.94 3.79 -4.27
N GLU A 336 6.65 3.50 -4.27
CA GLU A 336 5.59 4.34 -3.70
C GLU A 336 4.80 3.59 -2.63
N PHE A 337 4.65 4.20 -1.45
CA PHE A 337 4.11 3.56 -0.24
C PHE A 337 2.82 4.20 0.29
N SER A 338 2.08 4.94 -0.54
CA SER A 338 0.83 5.63 -0.14
C SER A 338 -0.45 4.83 -0.42
N MET A 339 -0.36 3.66 -1.05
CA MET A 339 -1.52 2.88 -1.49
C MET A 339 -2.24 2.18 -0.34
N GLY A 340 -3.01 2.96 0.42
CA GLY A 340 -3.93 2.51 1.47
C GLY A 340 -4.99 3.59 1.74
N TYR A 341 -5.91 3.32 2.67
CA TYR A 341 -6.94 4.28 3.06
C TYR A 341 -6.52 5.05 4.31
N ALA A 342 -6.87 6.33 4.34
CA ALA A 342 -6.66 7.15 5.53
C ALA A 342 -7.70 6.88 6.63
N SER A 343 -8.94 6.56 6.24
CA SER A 343 -10.07 6.44 7.16
C SER A 343 -10.32 5.02 7.66
N GLU A 344 -9.87 4.00 6.93
CA GLU A 344 -10.16 2.59 7.20
C GLU A 344 -8.90 1.73 7.09
N ALA A 345 -8.83 0.68 7.90
CA ALA A 345 -7.80 -0.35 7.76
C ALA A 345 -8.21 -1.39 6.71
N GLY A 346 -7.26 -1.90 5.93
CA GLY A 346 -7.53 -2.93 4.92
C GLY A 346 -6.72 -2.79 3.63
N PHE A 347 -7.12 -3.55 2.61
CA PHE A 347 -6.42 -3.71 1.35
C PHE A 347 -7.03 -2.81 0.27
N ARG A 348 -6.50 -1.58 0.11
CA ARG A 348 -7.01 -0.63 -0.90
C ARG A 348 -7.00 -1.21 -2.31
N ALA A 349 -5.91 -1.85 -2.73
CA ALA A 349 -5.81 -2.54 -4.01
C ALA A 349 -6.30 -4.00 -3.98
N GLY A 350 -6.96 -4.43 -2.90
CA GLY A 350 -7.39 -5.82 -2.70
C GLY A 350 -6.25 -6.84 -2.54
N THR A 351 -5.00 -6.39 -2.51
CA THR A 351 -3.78 -7.22 -2.37
C THR A 351 -2.85 -6.68 -1.29
N SER A 352 -2.09 -7.61 -0.71
CA SER A 352 -0.96 -7.38 0.19
C SER A 352 0.39 -7.37 -0.53
N ARG A 353 0.41 -7.66 -1.83
CA ARG A 353 1.63 -7.76 -2.64
C ARG A 353 1.91 -6.43 -3.32
N SER A 354 3.20 -6.14 -3.52
CA SER A 354 3.59 -4.99 -4.33
C SER A 354 3.33 -5.27 -5.80
N PHE A 355 2.95 -4.26 -6.57
CA PHE A 355 2.64 -4.35 -8.01
C PHE A 355 3.14 -3.11 -8.74
N ASN A 356 3.31 -3.18 -10.05
CA ASN A 356 3.73 -2.02 -10.84
C ASN A 356 2.54 -1.12 -11.14
N PHE A 357 2.73 0.20 -11.18
CA PHE A 357 1.69 1.12 -11.61
C PHE A 357 1.38 0.91 -13.09
N TYR A 358 0.13 0.53 -13.39
CA TYR A 358 -0.42 0.54 -14.75
C TYR A 358 -1.14 1.86 -15.00
N ASP A 359 -0.64 2.62 -15.96
CA ASP A 359 -1.23 3.88 -16.36
C ASP A 359 -2.37 3.62 -17.35
N LEU A 360 -3.62 3.65 -16.87
CA LEU A 360 -4.80 3.36 -17.69
C LEU A 360 -5.01 4.36 -18.82
N GLN A 361 -4.48 5.59 -18.70
CA GLN A 361 -4.60 6.58 -19.78
C GLN A 361 -3.58 6.34 -20.90
N GLU A 362 -2.42 5.77 -20.60
CA GLU A 362 -1.41 5.39 -21.62
C GLU A 362 -1.51 3.92 -22.04
N GLU A 363 -2.38 3.12 -21.41
CA GLU A 363 -2.46 1.65 -21.57
C GLU A 363 -1.09 0.96 -21.45
N ALA A 364 -0.34 1.34 -20.41
CA ALA A 364 1.05 0.89 -20.23
C ALA A 364 1.40 0.60 -18.76
N GLU A 365 2.12 -0.49 -18.55
CA GLU A 365 2.82 -0.77 -17.29
C GLU A 365 4.05 0.14 -17.16
N THR A 366 4.21 0.76 -16.00
CA THR A 366 5.35 1.64 -15.69
C THR A 366 6.36 0.97 -14.75
N GLY A 367 7.53 1.57 -14.58
CA GLY A 367 8.54 1.10 -13.64
C GLY A 367 8.30 1.49 -12.17
N LEU A 368 7.23 2.24 -11.85
CA LEU A 368 6.94 2.63 -10.47
C LEU A 368 6.29 1.47 -9.73
N ARG A 369 6.97 0.93 -8.73
CA ARG A 369 6.48 -0.16 -7.90
C ARG A 369 5.68 0.41 -6.71
N ILE A 370 4.48 -0.11 -6.52
CA ILE A 370 3.54 0.30 -5.47
C ILE A 370 3.55 -0.74 -4.38
N THR A 371 3.85 -0.32 -3.15
CA THR A 371 3.74 -1.16 -1.95
C THR A 371 2.54 -0.70 -1.14
N PRO A 372 1.42 -1.47 -1.14
CA PRO A 372 0.26 -1.12 -0.34
C PRO A 372 0.54 -1.30 1.15
N PHE A 373 -0.17 -0.54 1.98
CA PHE A 373 -0.16 -0.71 3.42
C PHE A 373 -1.59 -0.96 3.91
N GLN A 374 -1.71 -1.69 5.03
CA GLN A 374 -3.01 -2.13 5.52
C GLN A 374 -3.47 -1.41 6.80
N VAL A 375 -2.54 -0.95 7.63
CA VAL A 375 -2.85 -0.27 8.89
C VAL A 375 -2.00 0.98 9.06
N MET A 376 -2.58 1.99 9.69
CA MET A 376 -1.89 3.20 10.14
C MET A 376 -2.38 3.57 11.54
N ASP A 377 -1.47 3.92 12.44
CA ASP A 377 -1.77 4.36 13.81
C ASP A 377 -2.84 5.45 13.89
N ARG A 378 -2.75 6.48 13.03
CA ARG A 378 -3.71 7.57 12.91
C ARG A 378 -5.07 7.09 12.38
N THR A 379 -5.10 6.10 11.48
CA THR A 379 -6.36 5.48 11.04
C THR A 379 -7.06 4.81 12.21
N LEU A 380 -6.34 3.93 12.93
CA LEU A 380 -6.90 3.16 14.04
C LEU A 380 -7.36 4.07 15.18
N LYS A 381 -6.58 5.10 15.53
CA LYS A 381 -6.87 6.01 16.64
C LYS A 381 -7.89 7.08 16.29
N ASP A 382 -7.63 7.86 15.24
CA ASP A 382 -8.36 9.12 14.98
C ASP A 382 -9.59 8.93 14.11
N TYR A 383 -9.49 8.08 13.08
CA TYR A 383 -10.60 7.85 12.16
C TYR A 383 -11.56 6.77 12.69
N MET A 384 -11.01 5.64 13.14
CA MET A 384 -11.81 4.52 13.65
C MET A 384 -12.15 4.63 15.14
N GLY A 385 -11.46 5.49 15.89
CA GLY A 385 -11.74 5.73 17.31
C GLY A 385 -11.45 4.53 18.22
N LEU A 386 -10.54 3.63 17.81
CA LEU A 386 -10.26 2.39 18.55
C LEU A 386 -9.45 2.66 19.82
N THR A 387 -9.70 1.86 20.86
CA THR A 387 -8.79 1.76 22.00
C THR A 387 -7.51 1.00 21.62
N PRO A 388 -6.40 1.12 22.38
CA PRO A 388 -5.19 0.33 22.16
C PRO A 388 -5.44 -1.18 21.99
N ASP A 389 -6.26 -1.78 22.84
CA ASP A 389 -6.59 -3.21 22.76
C ASP A 389 -7.37 -3.56 21.49
N GLN A 390 -8.36 -2.74 21.12
CA GLN A 390 -9.13 -2.93 19.89
C GLN A 390 -8.25 -2.75 18.65
N ALA A 391 -7.34 -1.77 18.67
CA ALA A 391 -6.37 -1.54 17.61
C ALA A 391 -5.44 -2.74 17.42
N LEU A 392 -4.93 -3.31 18.51
CA LEU A 392 -4.09 -4.53 18.45
C LEU A 392 -4.88 -5.71 17.87
N GLN A 393 -6.11 -5.95 18.33
CA GLN A 393 -6.97 -7.01 17.77
C GLN A 393 -7.18 -6.82 16.26
N LYS A 394 -7.45 -5.57 15.83
CA LYS A 394 -7.63 -5.22 14.41
C LYS A 394 -6.37 -5.49 13.59
N ILE A 395 -5.22 -5.05 14.09
CA ILE A 395 -3.90 -5.27 13.48
C ILE A 395 -3.66 -6.76 13.29
N MET A 396 -3.81 -7.57 14.35
CA MET A 396 -3.54 -9.00 14.29
C MET A 396 -4.49 -9.74 13.34
N SER A 397 -5.77 -9.34 13.27
CA SER A 397 -6.74 -9.90 12.33
C SER A 397 -6.32 -9.66 10.87
N ILE A 398 -5.88 -8.44 10.54
CA ILE A 398 -5.44 -8.10 9.17
C ILE A 398 -4.09 -8.74 8.84
N ALA A 399 -3.18 -8.82 9.82
CA ALA A 399 -1.91 -9.53 9.67
C ALA A 399 -2.14 -11.02 9.39
N GLU A 400 -3.07 -11.67 10.11
CA GLU A 400 -3.41 -13.08 9.89
C GLU A 400 -4.03 -13.30 8.50
N ALA A 401 -4.91 -12.40 8.05
CA ALA A 401 -5.46 -12.44 6.70
C ALA A 401 -4.32 -12.37 5.65
N THR A 402 -3.32 -11.52 5.88
CA THR A 402 -2.12 -11.39 5.03
C THR A 402 -1.24 -12.64 5.08
N ARG A 403 -1.05 -13.23 6.27
CA ARG A 403 -0.29 -14.47 6.46
C ARG A 403 -0.92 -15.65 5.73
N SER A 404 -2.25 -15.73 5.73
CA SER A 404 -3.00 -16.81 5.07
C SER A 404 -2.80 -16.89 3.54
N VAL A 405 -2.24 -15.83 2.94
CA VAL A 405 -1.93 -15.72 1.50
C VAL A 405 -0.44 -15.55 1.22
N GLY A 406 0.43 -15.71 2.23
CA GLY A 406 1.88 -15.55 2.10
C GLY A 406 2.28 -14.16 1.59
N GLY A 407 1.56 -13.13 2.03
CA GLY A 407 1.69 -11.75 1.57
C GLY A 407 2.58 -10.87 2.45
N THR A 408 2.66 -9.57 2.11
CA THR A 408 3.38 -8.58 2.92
C THR A 408 2.41 -7.73 3.74
N PHE A 409 2.53 -7.79 5.07
CA PHE A 409 1.81 -6.89 5.97
C PHE A 409 2.65 -5.64 6.19
N SER A 410 2.17 -4.49 5.72
CA SER A 410 2.81 -3.19 5.93
C SER A 410 1.98 -2.29 6.82
N SER A 411 2.65 -1.69 7.80
CA SER A 411 2.06 -0.78 8.78
C SER A 411 2.73 0.59 8.75
N ILE A 412 1.94 1.65 8.98
CA ILE A 412 2.41 3.03 9.11
C ILE A 412 2.27 3.49 10.56
N TRP A 413 3.36 4.05 11.08
CA TRP A 413 3.40 4.66 12.41
C TRP A 413 4.02 6.04 12.35
N HIS A 414 3.73 6.90 13.31
CA HIS A 414 4.37 8.18 13.45
C HIS A 414 5.27 8.17 14.68
N ASN A 415 6.36 8.94 14.67
CA ASN A 415 7.32 8.94 15.78
C ASN A 415 6.69 9.31 17.12
N ASP A 416 5.63 10.12 17.10
CA ASP A 416 4.89 10.51 18.29
C ASP A 416 4.02 9.39 18.87
N ALA A 417 3.65 8.36 18.11
CA ALA A 417 2.94 7.18 18.62
C ALA A 417 3.75 6.39 19.67
N PHE A 418 5.08 6.52 19.64
CA PHE A 418 5.99 5.90 20.61
C PHE A 418 6.17 6.72 21.89
N SER A 419 5.58 7.92 21.98
CA SER A 419 5.91 8.90 23.01
C SER A 419 5.26 8.67 24.37
N GLU A 420 4.17 7.89 24.44
CA GLU A 420 3.29 7.77 25.61
C GLU A 420 2.74 9.14 26.10
N TYR A 421 2.83 10.18 25.27
CA TYR A 421 2.52 11.55 25.65
C TYR A 421 1.19 12.01 25.05
N GLY A 422 0.34 12.58 25.90
CA GLY A 422 -0.95 13.14 25.50
C GLY A 422 -1.90 12.07 24.98
N GLU A 423 -2.33 12.21 23.72
CA GLU A 423 -3.26 11.28 23.06
C GLU A 423 -2.62 9.91 22.75
N TRP A 424 -1.30 9.79 22.86
CA TRP A 424 -0.56 8.58 22.52
C TRP A 424 -0.31 7.62 23.68
N LYS A 425 -0.93 7.88 24.84
CA LYS A 425 -0.82 6.97 25.99
C LYS A 425 -1.37 5.58 25.65
N GLY A 426 -0.57 4.55 25.89
CA GLY A 426 -0.86 3.13 25.61
C GLY A 426 -0.61 2.70 24.17
N TRP A 427 -0.29 3.61 23.25
CA TRP A 427 -0.12 3.28 21.83
C TRP A 427 1.25 2.69 21.52
N LYS A 428 2.26 2.99 22.33
CA LYS A 428 3.56 2.35 22.20
C LYS A 428 3.46 0.84 22.45
N ASP A 429 2.68 0.43 23.44
CA ASP A 429 2.49 -0.99 23.77
C ASP A 429 1.77 -1.75 22.65
N VAL A 430 0.93 -1.07 21.86
CA VAL A 430 0.33 -1.65 20.64
C VAL A 430 1.42 -1.96 19.62
N TYR A 431 2.35 -1.01 19.38
CA TYR A 431 3.46 -1.24 18.47
C TYR A 431 4.35 -2.40 18.92
N LEU A 432 4.74 -2.39 20.20
CA LEU A 432 5.61 -3.41 20.78
C LEU A 432 4.99 -4.81 20.65
N GLN A 433 3.73 -4.97 21.04
CA GLN A 433 3.05 -6.27 20.92
C GLN A 433 2.88 -6.72 19.47
N MET A 434 2.61 -5.78 18.55
CA MET A 434 2.56 -6.08 17.11
C MET A 434 3.93 -6.59 16.62
N ILE A 435 5.01 -5.84 16.83
CA ILE A 435 6.33 -6.23 16.30
C ILE A 435 6.86 -7.50 16.98
N ASP A 436 6.64 -7.69 18.29
CA ASP A 436 7.00 -8.91 19.01
C ASP A 436 6.29 -10.14 18.40
N SER A 437 5.02 -9.98 18.03
CA SER A 437 4.22 -11.06 17.44
C SER A 437 4.64 -11.35 16.00
N LEU A 438 4.73 -10.31 15.17
CA LEU A 438 4.90 -10.45 13.72
C LEU A 438 6.35 -10.70 13.30
N ALA A 439 7.34 -10.30 14.09
CA ALA A 439 8.75 -10.61 13.80
C ALA A 439 9.08 -12.11 13.92
N GLY A 440 8.22 -12.89 14.61
CA GLY A 440 8.36 -14.33 14.75
C GLY A 440 7.54 -15.15 13.74
N TRP A 441 6.83 -14.50 12.82
CA TRP A 441 5.97 -15.15 11.82
C TRP A 441 6.71 -15.57 10.57
#